data_AF-A4BP58-F1
#
_entry.id   AF-A4BP58-F1
#
_cell.length_a   1.000
_cell.length_b   1.000
_cell.length_c   1.000
_cell.angle_alpha   90.00
_cell.angle_beta   90.00
_cell.angle_gamma   90.00
#
_symmetry.space_group_name_H-M   'P 1'
#
loop_
_entity.id
_entity.type
_entity.pdbx_description
1 polymer ?
#
loop_
_entity_poly.entity_id
_entity_poly.type
_entity_poly.pdbx_seq_one_letter_code
_entity_poly.pdbx_strand_id
1 'polypeptide(L)'
;MKADGDLSNYVPDFLVKTPDGTVWIVETKGRAEIDLPQKMTRLRQWCTDATEASQAEGAPAYRFVYVDQSGFERHPPTSFAALVAGFTEYQDMQ
;
A
#
# COMPACT_ATOMS: atom_id res chain seq x y z
N MET A 1 -3.26 19.80 3.23
CA MET A 1 -2.17 19.86 4.24
C MET A 1 -2.62 20.79 5.36
N LYS A 2 -2.63 20.33 6.61
CA LYS A 2 -2.63 21.24 7.76
C LYS A 2 -1.19 21.56 8.12
N ALA A 3 -0.96 22.80 8.50
CA ALA A 3 0.33 23.49 8.48
C ALA A 3 1.28 23.15 9.64
N ASP A 4 1.20 21.97 10.25
CA ASP A 4 1.86 21.76 11.56
C ASP A 4 2.64 20.45 11.74
N GLY A 5 2.93 19.71 10.67
CA GLY A 5 3.87 18.57 10.77
C GLY A 5 3.48 17.50 11.79
N ASP A 6 2.23 17.47 12.27
CA ASP A 6 1.75 16.46 13.19
C ASP A 6 1.76 15.13 12.45
N LEU A 7 2.71 14.29 12.83
CA LEU A 7 2.87 12.93 12.32
C LEU A 7 1.61 12.18 12.74
N SER A 8 0.56 12.27 11.91
CA SER A 8 -0.64 11.48 12.12
C SER A 8 -0.19 10.03 12.05
N ASN A 9 -0.29 9.31 13.17
CA ASN A 9 0.08 7.90 13.20
C ASN A 9 -0.75 7.17 12.14
N TYR A 10 -0.08 6.67 11.11
CA TYR A 10 -0.68 5.84 10.09
C TYR A 10 -0.52 4.38 10.52
N VAL A 11 -1.66 3.71 10.71
CA VAL A 11 -1.71 2.29 11.07
C VAL A 11 -2.36 1.57 9.89
N PRO A 12 -1.61 0.71 9.17
CA PRO A 12 -2.18 -0.03 8.06
C PRO A 12 -3.09 -1.15 8.56
N ASP A 13 -4.01 -1.60 7.70
CA ASP A 13 -4.87 -2.75 8.03
C ASP A 13 -4.02 -4.03 8.17
N PHE A 14 -3.10 -4.27 7.23
CA PHE A 14 -2.16 -5.38 7.32
C PHE A 14 -0.75 -5.02 6.82
N LEU A 15 0.23 -5.71 7.41
CA LEU A 15 1.62 -5.77 6.96
C LEU A 15 1.96 -7.22 6.60
N VAL A 16 2.41 -7.45 5.37
CA VAL A 16 2.74 -8.79 4.86
C VAL A 16 4.18 -8.81 4.40
N LYS A 17 4.97 -9.80 4.85
CA LYS A 17 6.32 -10.04 4.35
C LYS A 17 6.33 -11.29 3.47
N THR A 18 6.72 -11.15 2.22
CA THR A 18 6.82 -12.27 1.26
C THR A 18 8.17 -12.99 1.36
N PRO A 19 8.30 -14.23 0.85
CA PRO A 19 9.55 -15.01 0.94
C PRO A 19 10.77 -14.36 0.26
N ASP A 20 10.55 -13.54 -0.77
CA ASP A 20 11.59 -12.72 -1.42
C ASP A 20 12.05 -11.53 -0.56
N GLY A 21 11.47 -11.36 0.62
CA GLY A 21 11.79 -10.31 1.57
C GLY A 21 10.90 -9.07 1.46
N THR A 22 10.18 -8.86 0.36
CA THR A 22 9.36 -7.67 0.12
C THR A 22 8.32 -7.49 1.23
N VAL A 23 8.19 -6.26 1.74
CA VAL A 23 7.16 -5.87 2.71
C VAL A 23 6.04 -5.14 2.00
N TRP A 24 4.82 -5.62 2.20
CA TRP A 24 3.59 -5.09 1.61
C TRP A 24 2.72 -4.47 2.69
N ILE A 25 2.29 -3.24 2.43
CA ILE A 25 1.22 -2.57 3.16
C ILE A 25 -0.09 -2.85 2.42
N VAL A 26 -1.04 -3.47 3.11
CA VAL A 26 -2.36 -3.76 2.55
C VAL A 26 -3.37 -2.80 3.14
N GLU A 27 -4.08 -2.08 2.28
CA GLU A 27 -5.15 -1.16 2.65
C GLU A 27 -6.47 -1.67 2.11
N THR A 28 -7.41 -1.97 3.00
CA THR A 28 -8.76 -2.38 2.63
C THR A 28 -9.73 -1.22 2.77
N LYS A 29 -10.68 -1.09 1.85
CA LYS A 29 -11.76 -0.11 1.98
C LYS A 29 -13.10 -0.71 1.52
N GLY A 30 -14.09 -0.65 2.41
CA GLY A 30 -15.49 -0.90 2.06
C GLY A 30 -16.12 0.24 1.27
N ARG A 31 -15.69 1.48 1.54
CA ARG A 31 -16.15 2.69 0.84
C ARG A 31 -14.97 3.61 0.58
N ALA A 32 -14.82 4.05 -0.67
CA ALA A 32 -13.85 5.08 -1.02
C ALA A 32 -14.30 6.46 -0.49
N GLU A 33 -13.37 7.16 0.15
CA GLU A 33 -13.54 8.53 0.65
C GLU A 33 -12.93 9.53 -0.34
N ILE A 34 -13.35 10.80 -0.27
CA ILE A 34 -12.88 11.85 -1.19
C ILE A 34 -11.37 12.09 -1.12
N ASP A 35 -10.75 11.84 0.04
CA ASP A 35 -9.32 12.03 0.27
C ASP A 35 -8.48 10.77 0.01
N LEU A 36 -9.12 9.66 -0.36
CA LEU A 36 -8.44 8.38 -0.61
C LEU A 36 -7.31 8.51 -1.65
N PRO A 37 -7.48 9.20 -2.81
CA PRO A 37 -6.39 9.36 -3.77
C PRO A 37 -5.17 10.08 -3.19
N GLN A 38 -5.38 11.07 -2.30
CA GLN A 38 -4.29 11.78 -1.63
C GLN A 38 -3.59 10.87 -0.61
N LYS A 39 -4.36 10.08 0.16
CA LYS A 39 -3.81 9.07 1.09
C LYS A 39 -2.96 8.04 0.34
N MET A 40 -3.45 7.51 -0.78
CA MET A 40 -2.72 6.53 -1.61
C MET A 40 -1.46 7.13 -2.24
N THR A 41 -1.52 8.40 -2.66
CA THR A 41 -0.33 9.12 -3.15
C THR A 41 0.74 9.26 -2.06
N ARG A 42 0.33 9.57 -0.82
CA ARG A 42 1.26 9.65 0.32
C ARG A 42 1.84 8.28 0.67
N LEU A 43 1.04 7.23 0.66
CA LEU A 43 1.48 5.86 0.92
C LEU A 43 2.48 5.38 -0.15
N ARG A 44 2.22 5.69 -1.43
CA ARG A 44 3.17 5.43 -2.52
C ARG A 44 4.50 6.10 -2.27
N GLN A 45 4.50 7.40 -1.96
CA GLN A 45 5.73 8.14 -1.65
C GLN A 45 6.48 7.51 -0.48
N TRP A 46 5.77 7.15 0.59
CA TRP A 46 6.38 6.49 1.73
C TRP A 46 7.04 5.15 1.34
N CYS A 47 6.40 4.33 0.49
CA CYS A 47 6.98 3.08 0.02
C CYS A 47 8.27 3.31 -0.78
N THR A 48 8.30 4.34 -1.63
CA THR A 48 9.52 4.75 -2.35
C THR A 48 10.61 5.17 -1.37
N ASP A 49 10.32 6.12 -0.48
CA ASP A 49 11.28 6.66 0.49
C ASP A 49 11.84 5.55 1.40
N ALA A 50 10.97 4.66 1.90
CA ALA A 50 11.36 3.55 2.76
C ALA A 50 12.20 2.51 2.00
N THR A 51 11.85 2.20 0.75
CA THR A 51 12.64 1.31 -0.09
C THR A 51 14.03 1.89 -0.32
N GLU A 52 14.12 3.15 -0.75
CA GLU A 52 15.39 3.84 -1.00
C GLU A 52 16.27 3.90 0.26
N ALA A 53 15.69 4.27 1.40
CA ALA A 53 16.40 4.31 2.68
C ALA A 53 16.91 2.93 3.11
N SER A 54 16.15 1.87 2.83
CA SER A 54 16.50 0.50 3.21
C SER A 54 17.56 -0.15 2.30
N GLN A 55 17.75 0.36 1.07
CA GLN A 55 18.65 -0.26 0.09
C GLN A 55 20.11 -0.26 0.55
N ALA A 56 20.56 0.79 1.25
CA ALA A 56 21.92 0.91 1.76
C ALA A 56 22.27 -0.19 2.79
N GLU A 57 21.26 -0.81 3.41
CA GLU A 57 21.41 -1.84 4.44
C GLU A 57 21.10 -3.26 3.91
N GLY A 58 20.87 -3.43 2.60
CA GLY A 58 20.43 -4.71 2.02
C GLY A 58 19.05 -5.17 2.51
N ALA A 59 18.23 -4.21 2.97
CA ALA A 59 16.94 -4.44 3.60
C ALA A 59 15.79 -4.46 2.55
N PRO A 60 14.53 -4.78 2.94
CA PRO A 60 13.52 -5.19 1.98
C PRO A 60 12.90 -4.02 1.22
N ALA A 61 12.46 -4.28 -0.01
CA ALA A 61 11.60 -3.35 -0.73
C ALA A 61 10.24 -3.20 -0.04
N TYR A 62 9.69 -1.98 -0.03
CA TYR A 62 8.36 -1.66 0.47
C TYR A 62 7.42 -1.39 -0.68
N ARG A 63 6.25 -2.02 -0.65
CA ARG A 63 5.17 -1.84 -1.64
C ARG A 63 3.83 -1.75 -0.93
N PHE A 64 2.79 -1.36 -1.66
CA PHE A 64 1.44 -1.38 -1.15
C PHE A 64 0.44 -1.95 -2.16
N VAL A 65 -0.69 -2.42 -1.64
CA VAL A 65 -1.84 -2.86 -2.43
C VAL A 65 -3.11 -2.30 -1.80
N TYR A 66 -3.94 -1.68 -2.63
CA TYR A 66 -5.25 -1.17 -2.25
C TYR A 66 -6.32 -2.17 -2.66
N VAL A 67 -7.17 -2.59 -1.73
CA VAL A 67 -8.18 -3.63 -1.93
C VAL A 67 -9.56 -3.03 -1.63
N ASP A 68 -10.32 -2.73 -2.68
CA ASP A 68 -11.71 -2.32 -2.53
C ASP A 68 -12.61 -3.55 -2.33
N GLN A 69 -13.62 -3.43 -1.45
CA GLN A 69 -14.55 -4.52 -1.15
C GLN A 69 -15.25 -5.04 -2.39
N SER A 70 -15.65 -4.16 -3.31
CA SER A 70 -16.40 -4.57 -4.50
C SER A 70 -15.54 -5.40 -5.47
N GLY A 71 -14.26 -5.09 -5.60
CA GLY A 71 -13.29 -5.87 -6.36
C GLY A 71 -13.07 -7.23 -5.71
N PHE A 72 -12.90 -7.25 -4.39
CA PHE A 72 -12.64 -8.48 -3.63
C PHE A 72 -13.82 -9.46 -3.66
N GLU A 73 -15.05 -8.97 -3.48
CA GLU A 73 -16.24 -9.80 -3.53
C GLU A 73 -16.52 -10.36 -4.93
N ARG A 74 -16.20 -9.60 -5.99
CA ARG A 74 -16.37 -10.07 -7.37
C ARG A 74 -15.33 -11.11 -7.76
N HIS A 75 -14.09 -10.95 -7.30
CA HIS A 75 -12.96 -11.80 -7.69
C HIS A 75 -12.08 -12.12 -6.47
N PRO A 76 -12.54 -12.98 -5.55
CA PRO A 76 -11.79 -13.29 -4.34
C PRO A 76 -10.48 -14.02 -4.72
N PRO A 77 -9.31 -13.43 -4.44
CA PRO A 77 -8.04 -14.04 -4.78
C PRO A 77 -7.75 -15.23 -3.87
N THR A 78 -7.15 -16.28 -4.44
CA THR A 78 -6.80 -17.51 -3.71
C THR A 78 -5.35 -17.53 -3.23
N SER A 79 -4.57 -16.48 -3.56
CA SER A 79 -3.18 -16.32 -3.11
C SER A 79 -2.84 -14.83 -3.01
N PHE A 80 -1.80 -14.51 -2.23
CA PHE A 80 -1.32 -13.13 -2.12
C PHE A 80 -0.76 -12.61 -3.44
N ALA A 81 -0.11 -13.47 -4.24
CA ALA A 81 0.34 -13.09 -5.59
C ALA A 81 -0.85 -12.71 -6.49
N ALA A 82 -1.96 -13.45 -6.42
CA ALA A 82 -3.17 -13.13 -7.16
C ALA A 82 -3.84 -11.84 -6.65
N LEU A 83 -3.80 -11.57 -5.33
CA LEU A 83 -4.25 -10.30 -4.76
C LEU A 83 -3.44 -9.13 -5.35
N VAL A 84 -2.12 -9.17 -5.29
CA VAL A 84 -1.26 -8.10 -5.83
C VAL A 84 -1.47 -7.90 -7.34
N ALA A 85 -1.62 -8.99 -8.10
CA ALA A 85 -1.84 -8.91 -9.54
C ALA A 85 -3.23 -8.40 -9.93
N GLY A 86 -4.25 -8.66 -9.10
CA GLY A 86 -5.64 -8.28 -9.37
C GLY A 86 -6.01 -6.87 -8.89
N PHE A 87 -5.23 -6.30 -7.97
CA PHE A 87 -5.51 -5.01 -7.34
C PHE A 87 -4.36 -4.03 -7.59
N THR A 88 -4.36 -3.41 -8.78
CA THR A 88 -3.28 -2.52 -9.23
C THR A 88 -3.62 -1.04 -9.15
N GLU A 89 -4.82 -0.69 -8.66
CA GLU A 89 -5.24 0.70 -8.52
C GLU A 89 -4.24 1.46 -7.62
N TYR A 90 -3.88 2.68 -8.05
CA TYR A 90 -2.88 3.53 -7.41
C TYR A 90 -1.43 3.04 -7.47
N GLN A 91 -1.10 1.92 -8.11
CA GLN A 91 0.31 1.49 -8.21
C GLN A 91 1.12 2.22 -9.30
N ASP A 92 0.46 2.77 -10.33
CA ASP A 92 1.14 3.43 -11.44
C ASP A 92 1.55 4.88 -11.15
N MET A 93 2.62 5.31 -11.83
CA MET A 93 3.06 6.71 -11.92
C MET A 93 2.29 7.39 -13.07
N GLN A 94 1.38 8.32 -12.76
CA GLN A 94 1.02 9.38 -13.70
C GLN A 94 1.77 10.65 -13.34
#